data_AF-A0AAD9IKP1-F1
#
_entry.id   AF-A0AAD9IKP1-F1
#
_cell.length_a   1.000
_cell.length_b   1.000
_cell.length_c   1.000
_cell.angle_alpha   90.00
_cell.angle_beta   90.00
_cell.angle_gamma   90.00
#
_symmetry.space_group_name_H-M   'P 1'
#
loop_
_entity.id
_entity.type
_entity.pdbx_description
1 polymer ?
#
loop_
_entity_poly.entity_id
_entity_poly.type
_entity_poly.pdbx_seq_one_letter_code
_entity_poly.pdbx_strand_id
1 'polypeptide(L)'
;MQWLQASSAGFRLRSWDMDESLETMTLRTVPTKDGSVFVTWVNFHFADFAVSWAENLRRNGIENMYIGAMDADTTRVMRERGFPTFAMYPRGQNNTGLTTGDFGWGSPQFTKMGRQKVALAQHFLRLGVSELILCDSDAMFLEDPRAFFAAYPEADMLSHTDANMPTIRPGDPGLERATAIYSTLNIGLLVLRNTPAMRDFLDKWMNGLVANPKHWDQALFNEIVLQREGLPPLHEYNESQRVVPVWDGHLKVGVLPAAGFSSGHVAFYMVHTTFQYGGSDGKRTRLREAMVFADPPEYYTPARDGTEGFLSIELEWPAVPENFTHWNNSRNEEMIRVHLDGMTDQLRQVRAGMAMARALNRTFVMPKLEACRLPGAQMLNLPFVCPMDHIFEPALMVLPVYAIHWREHSFFDNPRAPATHARDIVTAPAQTDGQLRQATRESGAAGIRRIHVQNPARIWKGFEAESAEATFQDHFLRVLGVWCCSPVEKHPVIQYRDWYLRTPEQRQTLDAIEGVP
;
A
#
# COMPACT_ATOMS: atom_id res chain seq x y z
N MET A 1 -50.20 34.69 -1.22
CA MET A 1 -48.73 34.55 -1.29
C MET A 1 -48.39 33.22 -0.64
N GLN A 2 -48.40 32.08 -1.37
CA GLN A 2 -47.31 31.57 -2.21
C GLN A 2 -45.99 31.59 -1.39
N TRP A 3 -45.36 30.50 -0.98
CA TRP A 3 -45.10 29.20 -1.63
C TRP A 3 -44.78 28.16 -0.54
N LEU A 4 -45.14 26.88 -0.73
CA LEU A 4 -44.42 25.71 -0.21
C LEU A 4 -45.04 24.44 -0.82
N GLN A 5 -44.56 24.06 -2.00
CA GLN A 5 -44.60 22.69 -2.50
C GLN A 5 -43.19 22.31 -2.92
N ALA A 6 -42.54 21.49 -2.10
CA ALA A 6 -41.58 20.50 -2.54
C ALA A 6 -41.64 19.37 -1.52
N SER A 7 -42.26 18.27 -1.93
CA SER A 7 -42.46 17.07 -1.13
C SER A 7 -41.11 16.45 -0.75
N SER A 8 -40.84 16.37 0.55
CA SER A 8 -39.83 15.52 1.15
C SER A 8 -40.26 14.05 1.01
N ALA A 9 -39.97 13.42 -0.13
CA ALA A 9 -40.06 11.97 -0.27
C ALA A 9 -38.70 11.34 0.08
N GLY A 10 -38.35 11.36 1.36
CA GLY A 10 -37.32 10.50 1.91
C GLY A 10 -37.85 9.07 1.95
N PHE A 11 -37.54 8.28 0.92
CA PHE A 11 -37.86 6.86 0.89
C PHE A 11 -36.93 6.11 1.86
N ARG A 12 -37.49 5.43 2.86
CA ARG A 12 -36.77 4.44 3.69
C ARG A 12 -36.99 3.05 3.07
N LEU A 13 -35.93 2.38 2.66
CA LEU A 13 -35.98 0.96 2.30
C LEU A 13 -35.56 0.08 3.49
N ARG A 14 -36.33 -1.00 3.68
CA ARG A 14 -36.12 -2.06 4.68
C ARG A 14 -35.31 -3.20 4.03
N SER A 15 -34.35 -3.73 4.79
CA SER A 15 -33.68 -5.05 4.67
C SER A 15 -33.19 -5.52 3.29
N TRP A 16 -31.86 -5.45 3.15
CA TRP A 16 -30.92 -6.25 2.34
C TRP A 16 -31.48 -7.52 1.64
N ASP A 17 -31.83 -7.40 0.36
CA ASP A 17 -31.83 -8.52 -0.60
C ASP A 17 -30.81 -8.14 -1.68
N MET A 18 -29.59 -8.70 -1.64
CA MET A 18 -28.54 -8.44 -2.64
C MET A 18 -27.94 -9.73 -3.21
N ASP A 19 -28.71 -10.82 -3.30
CA ASP A 19 -28.23 -12.11 -3.78
C ASP A 19 -28.26 -12.24 -5.32
N GLU A 20 -27.84 -11.18 -6.00
CA GLU A 20 -28.10 -10.97 -7.42
C GLU A 20 -26.82 -10.65 -8.20
N SER A 21 -26.62 -11.37 -9.31
CA SER A 21 -25.51 -11.18 -10.26
C SER A 21 -25.56 -9.79 -10.92
N LEU A 22 -24.43 -9.33 -11.49
CA LEU A 22 -24.34 -8.08 -12.26
C LEU A 22 -25.50 -7.82 -13.25
N GLU A 23 -26.10 -8.88 -13.82
CA GLU A 23 -27.21 -8.79 -14.79
C GLU A 23 -28.57 -8.42 -14.18
N THR A 24 -28.78 -8.66 -12.88
CA THR A 24 -30.08 -8.45 -12.21
C THR A 24 -30.08 -7.26 -11.25
N MET A 25 -28.95 -6.53 -11.12
CA MET A 25 -28.83 -5.24 -10.43
C MET A 25 -29.67 -4.15 -11.12
N THR A 26 -30.99 -4.32 -11.11
CA THR A 26 -31.96 -3.30 -11.48
C THR A 26 -32.06 -2.39 -10.27
N LEU A 27 -31.31 -1.30 -10.30
CA LEU A 27 -31.21 -0.28 -9.26
C LEU A 27 -32.59 0.11 -8.71
N ARG A 28 -33.01 -0.53 -7.61
CA ARG A 28 -33.95 0.10 -6.68
C ARG A 28 -33.14 1.17 -5.95
N THR A 29 -32.98 2.31 -6.63
CA THR A 29 -32.53 3.62 -6.13
C THR A 29 -31.23 3.57 -5.31
N VAL A 30 -30.09 3.89 -5.93
CA VAL A 30 -28.87 4.27 -5.17
C VAL A 30 -29.13 5.65 -4.55
N PRO A 31 -29.25 5.77 -3.22
CA PRO A 31 -29.25 7.08 -2.59
C PRO A 31 -27.81 7.59 -2.71
N THR A 32 -27.56 8.42 -3.70
CA THR A 32 -26.34 9.21 -3.73
C THR A 32 -26.75 10.59 -3.25
N LYS A 33 -26.03 11.13 -2.25
CA LYS A 33 -26.23 12.52 -1.83
C LYS A 33 -25.98 13.48 -3.01
N ASP A 34 -25.14 13.04 -3.96
CA ASP A 34 -24.53 13.89 -4.99
C ASP A 34 -24.41 13.23 -6.40
N GLY A 35 -24.99 12.05 -6.65
CA GLY A 35 -24.88 11.34 -7.95
C GLY A 35 -23.70 10.38 -8.12
N SER A 36 -22.73 10.41 -7.19
CA SER A 36 -21.47 9.64 -7.28
C SER A 36 -21.49 8.31 -6.52
N VAL A 37 -20.72 7.32 -6.97
CA VAL A 37 -20.63 5.99 -6.33
C VAL A 37 -19.17 5.51 -6.32
N PHE A 38 -18.70 5.02 -5.16
CA PHE A 38 -17.41 4.35 -5.01
C PHE A 38 -17.55 2.86 -5.27
N VAL A 39 -16.71 2.28 -6.12
CA VAL A 39 -16.76 0.85 -6.44
C VAL A 39 -15.37 0.25 -6.40
N THR A 40 -15.25 -0.89 -5.72
CA THR A 40 -14.10 -1.80 -5.83
C THR A 40 -14.58 -3.23 -6.05
N TRP A 41 -13.66 -4.15 -6.33
CA TRP A 41 -13.94 -5.57 -6.46
C TRP A 41 -12.76 -6.40 -5.98
N VAL A 42 -13.05 -7.56 -5.41
CA VAL A 42 -12.02 -8.45 -4.85
C VAL A 42 -12.45 -9.92 -4.93
N ASN A 43 -11.45 -10.80 -4.92
CA ASN A 43 -11.61 -12.19 -4.53
C ASN A 43 -11.28 -12.36 -3.03
N PHE A 44 -11.36 -13.60 -2.54
CA PHE A 44 -11.19 -13.89 -1.13
C PHE A 44 -9.80 -13.50 -0.58
N HIS A 45 -8.74 -13.67 -1.37
CA HIS A 45 -7.38 -13.29 -0.98
C HIS A 45 -7.23 -11.80 -0.63
N PHE A 46 -8.03 -10.94 -1.27
CA PHE A 46 -8.03 -9.49 -1.05
C PHE A 46 -9.25 -9.01 -0.25
N ALA A 47 -9.98 -9.92 0.41
CA ALA A 47 -11.14 -9.54 1.22
C ALA A 47 -10.77 -8.59 2.38
N ASP A 48 -9.59 -8.76 2.98
CA ASP A 48 -9.11 -7.85 4.04
C ASP A 48 -8.77 -6.44 3.53
N PHE A 49 -8.29 -6.32 2.29
CA PHE A 49 -8.13 -5.03 1.61
C PHE A 49 -9.47 -4.35 1.38
N ALA A 50 -10.48 -5.04 0.82
CA ALA A 50 -11.80 -4.45 0.61
C ALA A 50 -12.51 -4.06 1.92
N VAL A 51 -12.31 -4.82 3.00
CA VAL A 51 -12.79 -4.42 4.35
C VAL A 51 -12.09 -3.13 4.78
N SER A 52 -10.76 -3.06 4.64
CA SER A 52 -9.99 -1.87 4.98
C SER A 52 -10.45 -0.65 4.16
N TRP A 53 -10.64 -0.83 2.86
CA TRP A 53 -11.14 0.19 1.95
C TRP A 53 -12.49 0.74 2.40
N ALA A 54 -13.45 -0.16 2.67
CA ALA A 54 -14.79 0.22 3.06
C ALA A 54 -14.86 0.88 4.45
N GLU A 55 -14.06 0.42 5.41
CA GLU A 55 -13.95 1.05 6.72
C GLU A 55 -13.38 2.47 6.63
N ASN A 56 -12.36 2.69 5.79
CA ASN A 56 -11.80 4.05 5.60
C ASN A 56 -12.80 4.99 4.93
N LEU A 57 -13.58 4.53 3.95
CA LEU A 57 -14.68 5.32 3.38
C LEU A 57 -15.75 5.66 4.44
N ARG A 58 -16.17 4.69 5.26
CA ARG A 58 -17.14 4.92 6.35
C ARG A 58 -16.65 5.94 7.37
N ARG A 59 -15.37 5.86 7.77
CA ARG A 59 -14.75 6.85 8.68
C ARG A 59 -14.82 8.28 8.13
N ASN A 60 -14.78 8.42 6.80
CA ASN A 60 -14.91 9.68 6.09
C ASN A 60 -16.36 10.06 5.74
N GLY A 61 -17.36 9.36 6.28
CA GLY A 61 -18.78 9.65 6.03
C GLY A 61 -19.25 9.31 4.63
N ILE A 62 -18.52 8.45 3.91
CA ILE A 62 -18.87 7.97 2.57
C ILE A 62 -19.56 6.62 2.73
N GLU A 63 -20.86 6.55 2.40
CA GLU A 63 -21.66 5.33 2.48
C GLU A 63 -22.11 4.81 1.10
N ASN A 64 -22.01 5.65 0.07
CA ASN A 64 -22.31 5.36 -1.34
C ASN A 64 -21.19 4.53 -1.99
N MET A 65 -20.96 3.34 -1.43
CA MET A 65 -19.94 2.39 -1.89
C MET A 65 -20.56 1.04 -2.27
N TYR A 66 -19.94 0.32 -3.21
CA TYR A 66 -20.26 -1.06 -3.53
C TYR A 66 -19.00 -1.91 -3.73
N ILE A 67 -19.06 -3.15 -3.26
CA ILE A 67 -17.99 -4.15 -3.39
C ILE A 67 -18.46 -5.26 -4.33
N GLY A 68 -17.76 -5.44 -5.44
CA GLY A 68 -17.93 -6.59 -6.32
C GLY A 68 -17.21 -7.81 -5.76
N ALA A 69 -17.96 -8.82 -5.33
CA ALA A 69 -17.40 -10.06 -4.84
C ALA A 69 -17.20 -11.06 -6.00
N MET A 70 -15.96 -11.51 -6.20
CA MET A 70 -15.60 -12.45 -7.27
C MET A 70 -15.82 -13.92 -6.89
N ASP A 71 -16.11 -14.20 -5.62
CA ASP A 71 -16.41 -15.53 -5.09
C ASP A 71 -17.34 -15.48 -3.88
N ALA A 72 -17.93 -16.63 -3.54
CA ALA A 72 -18.91 -16.78 -2.48
C ALA A 72 -18.37 -16.49 -1.08
N ASP A 73 -17.09 -16.78 -0.82
CA ASP A 73 -16.47 -16.50 0.47
C ASP A 73 -16.30 -15.00 0.69
N THR A 74 -15.90 -14.26 -0.34
CA THR A 74 -15.88 -12.80 -0.34
C THR A 74 -17.28 -12.26 -0.08
N THR A 75 -18.28 -12.76 -0.80
CA THR A 75 -19.69 -12.36 -0.60
C THR A 75 -20.12 -12.54 0.85
N ARG A 76 -19.83 -13.70 1.44
CA ARG A 76 -20.15 -14.01 2.83
C ARG A 76 -19.47 -13.04 3.79
N VAL A 77 -18.14 -12.87 3.66
CA VAL A 77 -17.35 -12.00 4.54
C VAL A 77 -17.82 -10.55 4.50
N MET A 78 -18.12 -10.01 3.32
CA MET A 78 -18.56 -8.61 3.21
C MET A 78 -19.97 -8.40 3.76
N ARG A 79 -20.88 -9.36 3.54
CA ARG A 79 -22.25 -9.32 4.09
C ARG A 79 -22.28 -9.46 5.60
N GLU A 80 -21.48 -10.35 6.18
CA GLU A 80 -21.35 -10.51 7.63
C GLU A 80 -20.92 -9.20 8.30
N ARG A 81 -20.14 -8.38 7.60
CA ARG A 81 -19.71 -7.03 8.04
C ARG A 81 -20.65 -5.89 7.60
N GLY A 82 -21.76 -6.22 6.93
CA GLY A 82 -22.78 -5.27 6.50
C GLY A 82 -22.32 -4.30 5.40
N PHE A 83 -21.33 -4.67 4.57
CA PHE A 83 -20.92 -3.85 3.43
C PHE A 83 -21.83 -4.08 2.22
N PRO A 84 -22.19 -3.02 1.45
CA PRO A 84 -22.94 -3.20 0.22
C PRO A 84 -22.13 -4.01 -0.79
N THR A 85 -22.57 -5.25 -1.07
CA THR A 85 -21.85 -6.23 -1.88
C THR A 85 -22.76 -6.87 -2.91
N PHE A 86 -22.26 -7.04 -4.13
CA PHE A 86 -22.93 -7.78 -5.21
C PHE A 86 -22.04 -8.89 -5.75
N ALA A 87 -22.64 -9.95 -6.26
CA ALA A 87 -21.91 -11.05 -6.86
C ALA A 87 -21.51 -10.69 -8.30
N MET A 88 -20.22 -10.86 -8.63
CA MET A 88 -19.71 -10.70 -10.00
C MET A 88 -19.82 -11.99 -10.82
N TYR A 89 -20.39 -13.04 -10.23
CA TYR A 89 -20.55 -14.35 -10.83
C TYR A 89 -22.03 -14.67 -11.05
N PRO A 90 -22.37 -15.53 -12.03
CA PRO A 90 -23.75 -15.87 -12.33
C PRO A 90 -24.46 -16.55 -11.16
N ARG A 91 -25.78 -16.37 -11.09
CA ARG A 91 -26.63 -17.06 -10.10
C ARG A 91 -26.45 -18.58 -10.22
N GLY A 92 -26.26 -19.25 -9.08
CA GLY A 92 -26.01 -20.69 -9.01
C GLY A 92 -24.55 -21.10 -9.23
N GLN A 93 -23.64 -20.14 -9.48
CA GLN A 93 -22.20 -20.34 -9.39
C GLN A 93 -21.65 -19.75 -8.09
N ASN A 94 -20.41 -20.12 -7.76
CA ASN A 94 -19.75 -19.67 -6.53
C ASN A 94 -18.52 -18.78 -6.79
N ASN A 95 -18.14 -18.55 -8.05
CA ASN A 95 -17.03 -17.68 -8.43
C ASN A 95 -17.08 -17.27 -9.92
N THR A 96 -16.24 -16.31 -10.32
CA THR A 96 -16.13 -15.84 -11.71
C THR A 96 -15.29 -16.76 -12.62
N GLY A 97 -14.86 -17.94 -12.15
CA GLY A 97 -13.87 -18.79 -12.81
C GLY A 97 -12.43 -18.30 -12.67
N LEU A 98 -12.18 -17.26 -11.87
CA LEU A 98 -10.84 -16.77 -11.52
C LEU A 98 -10.38 -17.37 -10.19
N THR A 99 -9.06 -17.32 -9.95
CA THR A 99 -8.47 -17.82 -8.70
C THR A 99 -8.98 -17.06 -7.48
N THR A 100 -9.10 -17.74 -6.35
CA THR A 100 -9.37 -17.14 -5.03
C THR A 100 -8.08 -16.76 -4.29
N GLY A 101 -6.91 -17.13 -4.82
CA GLY A 101 -5.59 -16.72 -4.32
C GLY A 101 -5.10 -15.41 -4.95
N ASP A 102 -3.83 -15.06 -4.73
CA ASP A 102 -3.20 -13.92 -5.41
C ASP A 102 -3.27 -14.11 -6.93
N PHE A 103 -3.60 -13.04 -7.66
CA PHE A 103 -3.66 -13.07 -9.11
C PHE A 103 -2.27 -13.24 -9.73
N GLY A 104 -1.22 -12.76 -9.06
CA GLY A 104 0.14 -12.73 -9.59
C GLY A 104 0.29 -11.70 -10.71
N TRP A 105 1.06 -10.65 -10.47
CA TRP A 105 1.27 -9.59 -11.46
C TRP A 105 1.78 -10.16 -12.80
N GLY A 106 1.18 -9.73 -13.90
CA GLY A 106 1.52 -10.18 -15.25
C GLY A 106 1.00 -11.59 -15.63
N SER A 107 0.29 -12.29 -14.75
CA SER A 107 -0.27 -13.61 -15.06
C SER A 107 -1.49 -13.55 -16.01
N PRO A 108 -1.86 -14.68 -16.66
CA PRO A 108 -3.11 -14.77 -17.41
C PRO A 108 -4.37 -14.49 -16.58
N GLN A 109 -4.34 -14.77 -15.28
CA GLN A 109 -5.44 -14.52 -14.35
C GLN A 109 -5.55 -13.02 -14.06
N PHE A 110 -4.42 -12.34 -13.90
CA PHE A 110 -4.34 -10.89 -13.73
C PHE A 110 -4.88 -10.15 -14.96
N THR A 111 -4.50 -10.54 -16.17
CA THR A 111 -5.05 -9.91 -17.39
C THR A 111 -6.56 -10.15 -17.53
N LYS A 112 -7.07 -11.33 -17.17
CA LYS A 112 -8.52 -11.60 -17.15
C LYS A 112 -9.25 -10.74 -16.11
N MET A 113 -8.66 -10.54 -14.93
CA MET A 113 -9.22 -9.67 -13.89
C MET A 113 -9.35 -8.22 -14.39
N GLY A 114 -8.35 -7.69 -15.11
CA GLY A 114 -8.42 -6.33 -15.69
C GLY A 114 -9.63 -6.11 -16.62
N ARG A 115 -10.14 -7.15 -17.27
CA ARG A 115 -11.38 -7.07 -18.08
C ARG A 115 -12.62 -6.85 -17.20
N GLN A 116 -12.65 -7.43 -16.01
CA GLN A 116 -13.76 -7.24 -15.07
C GLN A 116 -13.86 -5.78 -14.61
N LYS A 117 -12.73 -5.07 -14.46
CA LYS A 117 -12.70 -3.63 -14.17
C LYS A 117 -13.47 -2.82 -15.22
N VAL A 118 -13.15 -3.02 -16.50
CA VAL A 118 -13.79 -2.29 -17.59
C VAL A 118 -15.27 -2.67 -17.72
N ALA A 119 -15.61 -3.96 -17.54
CA ALA A 119 -16.99 -4.43 -17.54
C ALA A 119 -17.81 -3.79 -16.42
N LEU A 120 -17.26 -3.70 -15.21
CA LEU A 120 -17.86 -2.99 -14.08
C LEU A 120 -18.13 -1.53 -14.44
N ALA A 121 -17.13 -0.82 -14.98
CA ALA A 121 -17.32 0.57 -15.42
C ALA A 121 -18.49 0.71 -16.40
N GLN A 122 -18.53 -0.13 -17.45
CA GLN A 122 -19.62 -0.14 -18.43
C GLN A 122 -20.98 -0.39 -17.76
N HIS A 123 -21.07 -1.35 -16.84
CA HIS A 123 -22.32 -1.69 -16.15
C HIS A 123 -22.83 -0.53 -15.31
N PHE A 124 -22.01 0.04 -14.42
CA PHE A 124 -22.44 1.14 -13.55
C PHE A 124 -22.86 2.38 -14.36
N LEU A 125 -22.13 2.73 -15.43
CA LEU A 125 -22.53 3.84 -16.30
C LEU A 125 -23.81 3.55 -17.10
N ARG A 126 -24.01 2.32 -17.59
CA ARG A 126 -25.27 1.92 -18.26
C ARG A 126 -26.48 1.93 -17.31
N LEU A 127 -26.25 1.69 -16.02
CA LEU A 127 -27.27 1.81 -14.98
C LEU A 127 -27.62 3.27 -14.62
N GLY A 128 -26.95 4.26 -15.21
CA GLY A 128 -27.27 5.68 -15.03
C GLY A 128 -26.56 6.35 -13.85
N VAL A 129 -25.55 5.71 -13.24
CA VAL A 129 -24.66 6.37 -12.28
C VAL A 129 -24.02 7.57 -12.95
N SER A 130 -24.09 8.75 -12.33
CA SER A 130 -23.62 9.99 -12.96
C SER A 130 -22.09 10.13 -12.90
N GLU A 131 -21.50 9.73 -11.77
CA GLU A 131 -20.05 9.74 -11.56
C GLU A 131 -19.62 8.46 -10.82
N LEU A 132 -18.77 7.66 -11.44
CA LEU A 132 -18.25 6.41 -10.89
C LEU A 132 -16.81 6.62 -10.42
N ILE A 133 -16.54 6.43 -9.13
CA ILE A 133 -15.20 6.36 -8.58
C ILE A 133 -14.82 4.88 -8.52
N LEU A 134 -14.13 4.40 -9.55
CA LEU A 134 -13.69 3.01 -9.66
C LEU A 134 -12.24 2.91 -9.18
N CYS A 135 -11.99 2.05 -8.20
CA CYS A 135 -10.64 1.90 -7.65
C CYS A 135 -10.30 0.46 -7.24
N ASP A 136 -9.01 0.16 -7.28
CA ASP A 136 -8.46 -1.08 -6.77
C ASP A 136 -8.62 -1.13 -5.23
N SER A 137 -8.74 -2.33 -4.67
CA SER A 137 -9.03 -2.50 -3.23
C SER A 137 -7.89 -2.07 -2.30
N ASP A 138 -6.71 -1.84 -2.86
CA ASP A 138 -5.51 -1.36 -2.18
C ASP A 138 -5.25 0.14 -2.38
N ALA A 139 -6.29 0.89 -2.80
CA ALA A 139 -6.35 2.35 -2.84
C ALA A 139 -7.17 2.89 -1.65
N MET A 140 -6.52 3.20 -0.53
CA MET A 140 -7.19 3.64 0.70
C MET A 140 -7.45 5.15 0.70
N PHE A 141 -8.72 5.55 0.84
CA PHE A 141 -9.12 6.95 0.98
C PHE A 141 -8.94 7.43 2.43
N LEU A 142 -8.14 8.47 2.62
CA LEU A 142 -7.85 9.06 3.93
C LEU A 142 -8.83 10.19 4.27
N GLU A 143 -9.35 10.85 3.25
CA GLU A 143 -10.28 11.98 3.32
C GLU A 143 -11.37 11.81 2.24
N ASP A 144 -12.45 12.60 2.30
CA ASP A 144 -13.47 12.63 1.24
C ASP A 144 -13.02 13.48 0.03
N PRO A 145 -12.74 12.87 -1.13
CA PRO A 145 -12.20 13.58 -2.28
C PRO A 145 -13.28 14.23 -3.17
N ARG A 146 -14.58 14.03 -2.88
CA ARG A 146 -15.66 14.44 -3.81
C ARG A 146 -15.67 15.94 -4.08
N ALA A 147 -15.37 16.75 -3.06
CA ALA A 147 -15.28 18.20 -3.24
C ALA A 147 -14.15 18.58 -4.22
N PHE A 148 -13.03 17.85 -4.19
CA PHE A 148 -11.94 18.03 -5.13
C PHE A 148 -12.36 17.62 -6.54
N PHE A 149 -13.01 16.46 -6.71
CA PHE A 149 -13.45 15.98 -8.02
C PHE A 149 -14.48 16.93 -8.66
N ALA A 150 -15.43 17.44 -7.87
CA ALA A 150 -16.47 18.37 -8.31
C ALA A 150 -15.93 19.74 -8.76
N ALA A 151 -14.69 20.09 -8.41
CA ALA A 151 -14.06 21.33 -8.85
C ALA A 151 -13.67 21.34 -10.34
N TYR A 152 -13.70 20.17 -11.00
CA TYR A 152 -13.32 20.00 -12.41
C TYR A 152 -14.46 19.39 -13.25
N PRO A 153 -15.67 19.97 -13.28
CA PRO A 153 -16.84 19.38 -13.93
C PRO A 153 -16.70 19.19 -15.44
N GLU A 154 -15.76 19.87 -16.08
CA GLU A 154 -15.47 19.80 -17.51
C GLU A 154 -14.71 18.54 -17.95
N ALA A 155 -14.12 17.79 -17.02
CA ALA A 155 -13.43 16.54 -17.34
C ALA A 155 -14.45 15.40 -17.53
N ASP A 156 -14.25 14.54 -18.53
CA ASP A 156 -14.99 13.28 -18.62
C ASP A 156 -14.40 12.24 -17.66
N MET A 157 -13.10 12.36 -17.37
CA MET A 157 -12.34 11.48 -16.51
C MET A 157 -11.32 12.22 -15.64
N LEU A 158 -11.19 11.80 -14.39
CA LEU A 158 -9.97 12.06 -13.61
C LEU A 158 -9.22 10.74 -13.38
N SER A 159 -7.91 10.76 -13.58
CA SER A 159 -7.05 9.60 -13.39
C SER A 159 -5.83 10.00 -12.59
N HIS A 160 -5.39 9.15 -11.66
CA HIS A 160 -4.09 9.33 -11.01
C HIS A 160 -2.95 8.80 -11.89
N THR A 161 -1.69 9.01 -11.47
CA THR A 161 -0.50 8.77 -12.29
C THR A 161 0.51 7.87 -11.60
N ASP A 162 1.26 7.10 -12.39
CA ASP A 162 2.48 6.39 -11.97
C ASP A 162 3.73 7.28 -12.04
N ALA A 163 3.58 8.59 -12.27
CA ALA A 163 4.68 9.53 -12.17
C ALA A 163 5.15 9.63 -10.70
N ASN A 164 6.44 9.41 -10.47
CA ASN A 164 7.04 9.46 -9.14
C ASN A 164 7.28 10.89 -8.61
N MET A 165 6.95 11.91 -9.41
CA MET A 165 7.17 13.32 -9.06
C MET A 165 5.95 14.14 -9.47
N PRO A 166 5.42 15.00 -8.57
CA PRO A 166 4.39 15.94 -8.95
C PRO A 166 4.97 16.98 -9.92
N THR A 167 4.16 17.41 -10.88
CA THR A 167 4.48 18.51 -11.80
C THR A 167 4.10 19.88 -11.21
N ILE A 168 3.29 19.89 -10.16
CA ILE A 168 2.87 21.07 -9.40
C ILE A 168 3.82 21.40 -8.25
N ARG A 169 3.77 22.66 -7.79
CA ARG A 169 4.58 23.14 -6.66
C ARG A 169 3.90 22.83 -5.33
N PRO A 170 4.65 22.71 -4.22
CA PRO A 170 4.07 22.64 -2.88
C PRO A 170 3.07 23.79 -2.63
N GLY A 171 1.88 23.45 -2.12
CA GLY A 171 0.80 24.40 -1.85
C GLY A 171 -0.15 24.69 -3.02
N ASP A 172 0.11 24.17 -4.22
CA ASP A 172 -0.85 24.20 -5.33
C ASP A 172 -1.94 23.14 -5.10
N PRO A 173 -3.23 23.53 -4.96
CA PRO A 173 -4.32 22.60 -4.67
C PRO A 173 -4.94 22.01 -5.94
N GLY A 174 -4.35 22.24 -7.12
CA GLY A 174 -4.94 21.88 -8.40
C GLY A 174 -4.70 20.44 -8.86
N LEU A 175 -5.21 20.10 -10.04
CA LEU A 175 -4.73 18.97 -10.84
C LEU A 175 -3.24 19.13 -11.18
N GLU A 176 -2.58 18.05 -11.61
CA GLU A 176 -1.27 18.15 -12.25
C GLU A 176 -1.31 19.08 -13.48
N ARG A 177 -0.15 19.61 -13.88
CA ARG A 177 -0.05 20.41 -15.11
C ARG A 177 -0.46 19.56 -16.31
N ALA A 178 -0.92 20.21 -17.39
CA ALA A 178 -1.40 19.51 -18.59
C ALA A 178 -0.35 18.53 -19.15
N THR A 179 0.94 18.85 -19.01
CA THR A 179 2.05 17.98 -19.42
C THR A 179 2.11 16.64 -18.69
N ALA A 180 1.46 16.49 -17.54
CA ALA A 180 1.39 15.21 -16.82
C ALA A 180 0.64 14.13 -17.61
N ILE A 181 -0.19 14.52 -18.58
CA ILE A 181 -0.86 13.56 -19.48
C ILE A 181 0.12 12.67 -20.24
N TYR A 182 1.36 13.12 -20.47
CA TYR A 182 2.39 12.34 -21.17
C TYR A 182 3.06 11.28 -20.29
N SER A 183 2.80 11.31 -18.98
CA SER A 183 3.26 10.28 -18.05
C SER A 183 2.29 9.10 -18.06
N THR A 184 2.75 7.93 -17.62
CA THR A 184 1.86 6.77 -17.48
C THR A 184 0.74 7.09 -16.48
N LEU A 185 -0.50 7.01 -16.94
CA LEU A 185 -1.69 7.09 -16.11
C LEU A 185 -1.95 5.74 -15.44
N ASN A 186 -2.36 5.78 -14.17
CA ASN A 186 -2.69 4.59 -13.40
C ASN A 186 -4.21 4.42 -13.31
N ILE A 187 -4.67 3.19 -13.50
CA ILE A 187 -6.10 2.82 -13.54
C ILE A 187 -6.61 2.17 -12.24
N GLY A 188 -5.82 2.21 -11.17
CA GLY A 188 -6.22 1.83 -9.81
C GLY A 188 -7.08 2.87 -9.11
N LEU A 189 -7.22 4.07 -9.68
CA LEU A 189 -8.24 5.07 -9.34
C LEU A 189 -8.63 5.82 -10.62
N LEU A 190 -9.91 5.70 -10.96
CA LEU A 190 -10.55 6.42 -12.06
C LEU A 190 -11.84 7.06 -11.55
N VAL A 191 -12.02 8.35 -11.82
CA VAL A 191 -13.30 9.05 -11.68
C VAL A 191 -13.89 9.17 -13.07
N LEU A 192 -14.97 8.45 -13.35
CA LEU A 192 -15.60 8.34 -14.68
C LEU A 192 -16.96 8.99 -14.68
N ARG A 193 -17.17 10.00 -15.52
CA ARG A 193 -18.47 10.65 -15.66
C ARG A 193 -19.28 10.04 -16.78
N ASN A 194 -20.59 9.99 -16.59
CA ASN A 194 -21.48 9.28 -17.50
C ASN A 194 -21.85 10.09 -18.75
N THR A 195 -20.86 10.35 -19.59
CA THR A 195 -21.02 11.05 -20.87
C THR A 195 -21.08 10.05 -22.02
N PRO A 196 -21.67 10.42 -23.18
CA PRO A 196 -21.58 9.60 -24.39
C PRO A 196 -20.13 9.25 -24.76
N ALA A 197 -19.23 10.24 -24.69
CA ALA A 197 -17.80 10.06 -24.94
C ALA A 197 -17.15 9.01 -24.02
N MET A 198 -17.46 9.06 -22.71
CA MET A 198 -16.94 8.07 -21.77
C MET A 198 -17.44 6.66 -22.10
N ARG A 199 -18.72 6.50 -22.47
CA ARG A 199 -19.26 5.18 -22.84
C ARG A 199 -18.60 4.63 -24.11
N ASP A 200 -18.41 5.47 -25.13
CA ASP A 200 -17.72 5.08 -26.36
C ASP A 200 -16.25 4.70 -26.10
N PHE A 201 -15.58 5.44 -25.21
CA PHE A 201 -14.22 5.12 -24.77
C PHE A 201 -14.14 3.76 -24.06
N LEU A 202 -15.05 3.48 -23.12
CA LEU A 202 -15.09 2.19 -22.42
C LEU A 202 -15.36 1.03 -23.38
N ASP A 203 -16.26 1.21 -24.35
CA ASP A 203 -16.52 0.20 -25.40
C ASP A 203 -15.26 -0.04 -26.25
N LYS A 204 -14.54 1.02 -26.65
CA LYS A 204 -13.26 0.91 -27.36
C LYS A 204 -12.22 0.14 -26.55
N TRP A 205 -12.09 0.46 -25.26
CA TRP A 205 -11.13 -0.18 -24.36
C TRP A 205 -11.45 -1.66 -24.16
N MET A 206 -12.72 -1.99 -23.87
CA MET A 206 -13.18 -3.37 -23.73
C MET A 206 -12.96 -4.17 -25.03
N ASN A 207 -13.33 -3.62 -26.19
CA ASN A 207 -13.14 -4.30 -27.46
C ASN A 207 -11.67 -4.61 -27.74
N GLY A 208 -10.75 -3.70 -27.42
CA GLY A 208 -9.31 -3.94 -27.54
C GLY A 208 -8.79 -4.99 -26.56
N LEU A 209 -9.35 -5.08 -25.36
CA LEU A 209 -9.04 -6.14 -24.40
C LEU A 209 -9.56 -7.52 -24.84
N VAL A 210 -10.75 -7.57 -25.44
CA VAL A 210 -11.33 -8.82 -25.96
C VAL A 210 -10.56 -9.30 -27.19
N ALA A 211 -10.13 -8.38 -28.06
CA ALA A 211 -9.40 -8.69 -29.28
C ALA A 211 -8.03 -9.35 -29.03
N ASN A 212 -7.38 -9.07 -27.90
CA ASN A 212 -6.10 -9.69 -27.55
C ASN A 212 -6.05 -10.11 -26.06
N PRO A 213 -6.02 -11.43 -25.75
CA PRO A 213 -5.97 -11.92 -24.38
C PRO A 213 -4.72 -11.45 -23.60
N LYS A 214 -3.64 -11.09 -24.30
CA LYS A 214 -2.37 -10.65 -23.70
C LYS A 214 -2.34 -9.17 -23.35
N HIS A 215 -3.30 -8.37 -23.81
CA HIS A 215 -3.32 -6.95 -23.45
C HIS A 215 -3.49 -6.80 -21.93
N TRP A 216 -2.59 -6.01 -21.35
CA TRP A 216 -2.73 -5.45 -20.03
C TRP A 216 -3.65 -4.22 -20.11
N ASP A 217 -4.66 -4.17 -19.25
CA ASP A 217 -5.69 -3.12 -19.21
C ASP A 217 -5.10 -1.72 -19.08
N GLN A 218 -4.16 -1.49 -18.17
CA GLN A 218 -3.50 -0.20 -18.03
C GLN A 218 -2.70 0.21 -19.27
N ALA A 219 -1.98 -0.73 -19.88
CA ALA A 219 -1.17 -0.44 -21.06
C ALA A 219 -2.04 -0.04 -22.25
N LEU A 220 -3.10 -0.81 -22.52
CA LEU A 220 -4.05 -0.49 -23.59
C LEU A 220 -4.82 0.80 -23.29
N PHE A 221 -5.19 1.05 -22.03
CA PHE A 221 -5.79 2.32 -21.63
C PHE A 221 -4.90 3.51 -21.99
N ASN A 222 -3.63 3.45 -21.61
CA ASN A 222 -2.67 4.50 -21.94
C ASN A 222 -2.45 4.61 -23.46
N GLU A 223 -2.42 3.51 -24.21
CA GLU A 223 -2.32 3.55 -25.67
C GLU A 223 -3.50 4.29 -26.32
N ILE A 224 -4.74 4.00 -25.88
CA ILE A 224 -5.95 4.62 -26.41
C ILE A 224 -6.06 6.09 -25.97
N VAL A 225 -5.82 6.39 -24.69
CA VAL A 225 -5.85 7.76 -24.17
C VAL A 225 -4.80 8.60 -24.87
N LEU A 226 -3.57 8.08 -24.99
CA LEU A 226 -2.46 8.87 -25.50
C LEU A 226 -2.47 9.04 -27.01
N GLN A 227 -3.10 8.14 -27.80
CA GLN A 227 -3.13 8.12 -29.28
C GLN A 227 -2.21 9.20 -29.89
N ARG A 228 -0.89 8.96 -29.84
CA ARG A 228 0.13 10.03 -29.75
C ARG A 228 0.14 11.02 -30.92
N GLU A 229 -0.47 10.65 -32.03
CA GLU A 229 -0.63 11.51 -33.21
C GLU A 229 -1.72 12.58 -33.05
N GLY A 230 -2.66 12.41 -32.12
CA GLY A 230 -3.79 13.32 -31.85
C GLY A 230 -3.65 14.21 -30.60
N LEU A 231 -2.53 14.14 -29.88
CA LEU A 231 -2.28 15.02 -28.75
C LEU A 231 -1.85 16.42 -29.22
N PRO A 232 -2.44 17.51 -28.70
CA PRO A 232 -1.96 18.86 -28.96
C PRO A 232 -0.46 18.97 -28.65
N PRO A 233 0.32 19.74 -29.42
CA PRO A 233 1.66 20.13 -29.03
C PRO A 233 1.68 20.72 -27.62
N LEU A 234 2.77 20.49 -26.87
CA LEU A 234 2.93 20.95 -25.48
C LEU A 234 2.62 22.45 -25.25
N HIS A 235 2.80 23.29 -26.27
CA HIS A 235 2.59 24.74 -26.20
C HIS A 235 1.13 25.18 -26.43
N GLU A 236 0.25 24.28 -26.86
CA GLU A 236 -1.16 24.56 -27.13
C GLU A 236 -2.06 24.27 -25.92
N TYR A 237 -1.53 23.64 -24.87
CA TYR A 237 -2.31 23.35 -23.68
C TYR A 237 -2.61 24.62 -22.88
N ASN A 238 -3.88 24.78 -22.51
CA ASN A 238 -4.27 25.78 -21.54
C ASN A 238 -3.86 25.33 -20.13
N GLU A 239 -2.68 25.75 -19.70
CA GLU A 239 -2.13 25.47 -18.36
C GLU A 239 -3.03 25.93 -17.21
N SER A 240 -3.99 26.84 -17.44
CA SER A 240 -4.93 27.27 -16.40
C SER A 240 -6.08 26.29 -16.18
N GLN A 241 -6.41 25.45 -17.17
CA GLN A 241 -7.52 24.49 -17.08
C GLN A 241 -7.07 23.11 -16.60
N ARG A 242 -5.84 22.69 -16.93
CA ARG A 242 -5.24 21.39 -16.49
C ARG A 242 -6.07 20.14 -16.80
N VAL A 243 -7.10 20.29 -17.63
CA VAL A 243 -7.91 19.24 -18.22
C VAL A 243 -7.57 19.20 -19.70
N VAL A 244 -7.17 18.03 -20.17
CA VAL A 244 -6.58 17.82 -21.49
C VAL A 244 -7.56 17.11 -22.42
N PRO A 245 -7.85 17.66 -23.62
CA PRO A 245 -8.51 16.89 -24.67
C PRO A 245 -7.58 15.77 -25.15
N VAL A 246 -8.06 14.54 -25.12
CA VAL A 246 -7.38 13.32 -25.56
C VAL A 246 -8.28 12.54 -26.51
N TRP A 247 -7.75 11.46 -27.11
CA TRP A 247 -8.51 10.62 -28.04
C TRP A 247 -9.14 11.47 -29.16
N ASP A 248 -8.29 12.20 -29.90
CA ASP A 248 -8.66 13.16 -30.95
C ASP A 248 -9.67 14.25 -30.49
N GLY A 249 -9.60 14.61 -29.20
CA GLY A 249 -10.48 15.62 -28.59
C GLY A 249 -11.87 15.11 -28.21
N HIS A 250 -12.14 13.81 -28.35
CA HIS A 250 -13.41 13.20 -27.97
C HIS A 250 -13.57 13.04 -26.46
N LEU A 251 -12.47 13.00 -25.69
CA LEU A 251 -12.49 12.79 -24.24
C LEU A 251 -11.66 13.87 -23.54
N LYS A 252 -12.12 14.35 -22.37
CA LYS A 252 -11.36 15.30 -21.54
C LYS A 252 -10.86 14.63 -20.26
N VAL A 253 -9.55 14.73 -20.01
CA VAL A 253 -8.90 14.05 -18.88
C VAL A 253 -8.14 15.03 -18.00
N GLY A 254 -8.42 14.98 -16.70
CA GLY A 254 -7.60 15.63 -15.67
C GLY A 254 -6.70 14.61 -14.97
N VAL A 255 -5.44 14.97 -14.71
CA VAL A 255 -4.51 14.12 -13.95
C VAL A 255 -4.52 14.55 -12.50
N LEU A 256 -4.91 13.65 -11.59
CA LEU A 256 -4.95 13.90 -10.16
C LEU A 256 -3.54 14.18 -9.62
N PRO A 257 -3.38 15.10 -8.66
CA PRO A 257 -2.07 15.46 -8.12
C PRO A 257 -1.40 14.25 -7.47
N ALA A 258 -0.20 13.91 -7.92
CA ALA A 258 0.56 12.75 -7.45
C ALA A 258 0.83 12.83 -5.93
N ALA A 259 0.97 14.04 -5.38
CA ALA A 259 1.14 14.25 -3.93
C ALA A 259 -0.14 13.98 -3.11
N GLY A 260 -1.32 14.05 -3.73
CA GLY A 260 -2.61 13.86 -3.06
C GLY A 260 -3.24 12.48 -3.29
N PHE A 261 -2.98 11.88 -4.46
CA PHE A 261 -3.55 10.62 -4.92
C PHE A 261 -2.42 9.69 -5.41
N SER A 262 -1.39 9.51 -4.60
CA SER A 262 -0.16 8.85 -5.04
C SER A 262 -0.35 7.35 -5.30
N SER A 263 0.29 6.88 -6.36
CA SER A 263 0.86 5.53 -6.41
C SER A 263 2.09 5.50 -5.47
N GLY A 264 1.95 4.98 -4.25
CA GLY A 264 3.06 4.83 -3.31
C GLY A 264 3.15 5.85 -2.15
N HIS A 265 4.33 6.43 -1.93
CA HIS A 265 4.88 6.73 -0.60
C HIS A 265 4.46 8.06 0.08
N VAL A 266 3.52 8.84 -0.46
CA VAL A 266 3.08 10.13 0.14
C VAL A 266 1.59 10.33 -0.09
N ALA A 267 0.77 10.47 0.96
CA ALA A 267 -0.68 10.54 0.80
C ALA A 267 -1.33 11.71 1.57
N PHE A 268 -2.32 12.35 0.92
CA PHE A 268 -3.20 13.34 1.55
C PHE A 268 -4.68 12.94 1.40
N TYR A 269 -5.15 12.64 0.18
CA TYR A 269 -6.52 12.17 -0.05
C TYR A 269 -6.61 10.65 -0.11
N MET A 270 -5.66 10.01 -0.77
CA MET A 270 -5.70 8.57 -1.05
C MET A 270 -4.27 8.02 -1.15
N VAL A 271 -4.06 6.82 -0.63
CA VAL A 271 -2.82 6.04 -0.81
C VAL A 271 -3.12 4.78 -1.62
N HIS A 272 -2.46 4.63 -2.78
CA HIS A 272 -2.55 3.43 -3.60
C HIS A 272 -1.24 2.66 -3.51
N THR A 273 -1.28 1.44 -2.96
CA THR A 273 -0.07 0.61 -2.78
C THR A 273 0.29 -0.21 -4.02
N THR A 274 0.19 0.39 -5.20
CA THR A 274 0.69 -0.22 -6.44
C THR A 274 2.22 -0.31 -6.43
N PHE A 275 2.77 -1.34 -7.06
CA PHE A 275 4.22 -1.63 -7.13
C PHE A 275 4.95 -1.68 -5.78
N GLN A 276 4.22 -1.85 -4.68
CA GLN A 276 4.78 -2.00 -3.34
C GLN A 276 5.72 -3.22 -3.27
N TYR A 277 6.91 -3.04 -2.68
CA TYR A 277 7.82 -4.15 -2.42
C TYR A 277 7.21 -5.14 -1.42
N GLY A 278 7.64 -6.40 -1.47
CA GLY A 278 7.07 -7.46 -0.63
C GLY A 278 5.66 -7.92 -1.02
N GLY A 279 5.15 -7.52 -2.20
CA GLY A 279 3.86 -7.97 -2.73
C GLY A 279 2.69 -7.65 -1.79
N SER A 280 1.69 -8.54 -1.72
CA SER A 280 0.48 -8.35 -0.92
C SER A 280 0.77 -8.15 0.57
N ASP A 281 1.80 -8.80 1.14
CA ASP A 281 2.21 -8.60 2.53
C ASP A 281 2.91 -7.27 2.77
N GLY A 282 3.67 -6.78 1.79
CA GLY A 282 4.25 -5.43 1.84
C GLY A 282 3.20 -4.34 1.73
N LYS A 283 2.17 -4.51 0.89
CA LYS A 283 0.99 -3.64 0.85
C LYS A 283 0.29 -3.58 2.21
N ARG A 284 0.00 -4.74 2.82
CA ARG A 284 -0.61 -4.81 4.17
C ARG A 284 0.25 -4.08 5.20
N THR A 285 1.55 -4.34 5.18
CA THR A 285 2.52 -3.67 6.07
C THR A 285 2.46 -2.17 5.90
N ARG A 286 2.52 -1.66 4.67
CA ARG A 286 2.50 -0.23 4.39
C ARG A 286 1.24 0.44 4.94
N LEU A 287 0.09 -0.20 4.73
CA LEU A 287 -1.20 0.30 5.22
C LEU A 287 -1.31 0.22 6.75
N ARG A 288 -0.63 -0.73 7.40
CA ARG A 288 -0.52 -0.80 8.86
C ARG A 288 0.39 0.29 9.42
N GLU A 289 1.54 0.56 8.77
CA GLU A 289 2.43 1.68 9.13
C GLU A 289 1.68 3.01 9.10
N ALA A 290 0.82 3.21 8.10
CA ALA A 290 -0.10 4.35 8.00
C ALA A 290 -1.36 4.25 8.89
N MET A 291 -1.54 3.15 9.64
CA MET A 291 -2.67 2.87 10.55
C MET A 291 -4.05 2.79 9.88
N VAL A 292 -4.10 2.65 8.56
CA VAL A 292 -5.33 2.64 7.74
C VAL A 292 -5.80 1.22 7.38
N PHE A 293 -4.99 0.19 7.63
CA PHE A 293 -5.44 -1.21 7.45
C PHE A 293 -6.40 -1.65 8.56
N ALA A 294 -7.53 -2.28 8.22
CA ALA A 294 -8.57 -2.71 9.16
C ALA A 294 -8.29 -4.10 9.74
N ASP A 295 -7.23 -4.22 10.54
CA ASP A 295 -6.96 -5.44 11.30
C ASP A 295 -8.06 -5.76 12.33
N PRO A 296 -8.36 -7.06 12.55
CA PRO A 296 -9.33 -7.48 13.55
C PRO A 296 -8.77 -7.32 14.97
N PRO A 297 -9.61 -7.27 16.02
CA PRO A 297 -9.17 -6.99 17.39
C PRO A 297 -8.06 -7.91 17.90
N GLU A 298 -8.04 -9.17 17.46
CA GLU A 298 -7.05 -10.17 17.86
C GLU A 298 -5.63 -9.76 17.43
N TYR A 299 -5.49 -9.00 16.34
CA TYR A 299 -4.20 -8.47 15.86
C TYR A 299 -3.46 -7.67 16.94
N TYR A 300 -4.23 -6.96 17.77
CA TYR A 300 -3.71 -6.09 18.82
C TYR A 300 -3.47 -6.80 20.15
N THR A 301 -3.52 -8.13 20.15
CA THR A 301 -3.32 -8.96 21.33
C THR A 301 -2.14 -9.92 21.14
N PRO A 302 -1.33 -10.18 22.18
CA PRO A 302 -0.31 -11.23 22.15
C PRO A 302 -0.91 -12.64 21.93
N ALA A 303 -2.16 -12.85 22.37
CA ALA A 303 -2.85 -14.14 22.30
C ALA A 303 -2.98 -14.68 20.87
N ARG A 304 -3.16 -13.81 19.87
CA ARG A 304 -3.19 -14.20 18.45
C ARG A 304 -1.92 -14.94 18.02
N ASP A 305 -0.79 -14.51 18.58
CA ASP A 305 0.53 -15.02 18.22
C ASP A 305 0.98 -16.14 19.19
N GLY A 306 0.19 -16.48 20.22
CA GLY A 306 0.61 -17.41 21.27
C GLY A 306 1.79 -16.89 22.12
N THR A 307 2.00 -15.56 22.14
CA THR A 307 3.11 -14.93 22.85
C THR A 307 2.71 -14.38 24.22
N GLU A 308 3.68 -14.19 25.11
CA GLU A 308 3.47 -13.70 26.48
C GLU A 308 3.30 -12.17 26.57
N GLY A 309 3.58 -11.46 25.48
CA GLY A 309 3.55 -10.00 25.44
C GLY A 309 4.31 -9.44 24.25
N PHE A 310 4.57 -8.15 24.31
CA PHE A 310 5.34 -7.42 23.30
C PHE A 310 6.75 -7.12 23.79
N LEU A 311 7.69 -7.04 22.85
CA LEU A 311 9.02 -6.49 23.05
C LEU A 311 9.26 -5.37 22.04
N SER A 312 9.71 -4.22 22.51
CA SER A 312 10.10 -3.06 21.69
C SER A 312 11.52 -2.66 22.04
N ILE A 313 12.22 -2.03 21.10
CA ILE A 313 13.59 -1.54 21.32
C ILE A 313 13.69 -0.04 21.07
N GLU A 314 14.64 0.60 21.74
CA GLU A 314 15.12 1.94 21.41
C GLU A 314 16.43 1.79 20.62
N LEU A 315 16.50 2.45 19.46
CA LEU A 315 17.69 2.43 18.60
C LEU A 315 18.66 3.55 19.00
N GLU A 316 19.94 3.23 19.06
CA GLU A 316 21.01 4.21 18.90
C GLU A 316 21.11 4.55 17.41
N TRP A 317 20.71 5.77 17.04
CA TRP A 317 20.70 6.21 15.65
C TRP A 317 22.12 6.45 15.12
N PRO A 318 22.42 6.04 13.87
CA PRO A 318 23.69 6.36 13.24
C PRO A 318 23.81 7.88 13.03
N ALA A 319 25.02 8.41 13.14
CA ALA A 319 25.27 9.80 12.82
C ALA A 319 25.05 10.05 11.31
N VAL A 320 24.20 11.01 10.98
CA VAL A 320 24.00 11.46 9.60
C VAL A 320 25.02 12.57 9.30
N PRO A 321 25.81 12.46 8.21
CA PRO A 321 26.76 13.51 7.85
C PRO A 321 26.12 14.88 7.68
N GLU A 322 26.89 15.93 7.95
CA GLU A 322 26.41 17.30 7.74
C GLU A 322 26.04 17.52 6.26
N ASN A 323 24.91 18.21 6.04
CA ASN A 323 24.36 18.49 4.72
C ASN A 323 24.00 17.26 3.88
N PHE A 324 23.86 16.06 4.46
CA PHE A 324 23.53 14.81 3.72
C PHE A 324 22.32 14.97 2.78
N THR A 325 21.28 15.67 3.24
CA THR A 325 20.08 15.97 2.45
C THR A 325 20.37 16.76 1.16
N HIS A 326 21.43 17.58 1.14
CA HIS A 326 21.82 18.41 0.00
C HIS A 326 22.88 17.78 -0.89
N TRP A 327 23.34 16.56 -0.59
CA TRP A 327 24.29 15.88 -1.47
C TRP A 327 23.65 15.58 -2.82
N ASN A 328 24.41 15.84 -3.89
CA ASN A 328 23.99 15.65 -5.28
C ASN A 328 24.70 14.43 -5.90
N ASN A 329 24.46 14.17 -7.18
CA ASN A 329 25.01 13.01 -7.89
C ASN A 329 26.56 12.92 -7.88
N SER A 330 27.29 14.01 -7.63
CA SER A 330 28.76 13.98 -7.50
C SER A 330 29.25 13.23 -6.25
N ARG A 331 28.40 13.09 -5.22
CA ARG A 331 28.69 12.34 -3.98
C ARG A 331 27.89 11.06 -3.89
N ASN A 332 27.42 10.52 -5.02
CA ASN A 332 26.52 9.37 -5.02
C ASN A 332 27.10 8.17 -4.27
N GLU A 333 28.32 7.73 -4.58
CA GLU A 333 28.95 6.60 -3.88
C GLU A 333 29.09 6.80 -2.37
N GLU A 334 29.38 8.03 -1.95
CA GLU A 334 29.43 8.39 -0.52
C GLU A 334 28.04 8.32 0.10
N MET A 335 27.00 8.79 -0.61
CA MET A 335 25.62 8.66 -0.13
C MET A 335 25.22 7.21 0.08
N ILE A 336 25.59 6.36 -0.87
CA ILE A 336 25.33 4.92 -0.83
C ILE A 336 25.99 4.29 0.41
N ARG A 337 27.28 4.58 0.65
CA ARG A 337 27.99 4.04 1.83
C ARG A 337 27.37 4.50 3.15
N VAL A 338 27.11 5.80 3.29
CA VAL A 338 26.48 6.36 4.50
C VAL A 338 25.14 5.69 4.76
N HIS A 339 24.34 5.49 3.71
CA HIS A 339 23.08 4.79 3.81
C HIS A 339 23.25 3.33 4.27
N LEU A 340 24.10 2.55 3.59
CA LEU A 340 24.28 1.12 3.85
C LEU A 340 24.91 0.86 5.23
N ASP A 341 25.88 1.69 5.64
CA ASP A 341 26.50 1.60 6.96
C ASP A 341 25.52 1.97 8.07
N GLY A 342 24.83 3.11 7.93
CA GLY A 342 23.83 3.54 8.89
C GLY A 342 22.68 2.55 9.02
N MET A 343 22.21 1.97 7.91
CA MET A 343 21.20 0.92 7.95
C MET A 343 21.73 -0.36 8.57
N THR A 344 22.99 -0.74 8.32
CA THR A 344 23.59 -1.93 8.95
C THR A 344 23.68 -1.81 10.47
N ASP A 345 24.02 -0.64 10.99
CA ASP A 345 24.07 -0.41 12.43
C ASP A 345 22.68 -0.46 13.08
N GLN A 346 21.65 0.01 12.38
CA GLN A 346 20.25 -0.17 12.79
C GLN A 346 19.84 -1.65 12.73
N LEU A 347 20.16 -2.36 11.65
CA LEU A 347 19.82 -3.78 11.46
C LEU A 347 20.45 -4.68 12.52
N ARG A 348 21.68 -4.38 12.98
CA ARG A 348 22.33 -5.11 14.10
C ARG A 348 21.52 -4.99 15.40
N GLN A 349 20.95 -3.82 15.65
CA GLN A 349 20.12 -3.57 16.82
C GLN A 349 18.74 -4.23 16.68
N VAL A 350 18.12 -4.16 15.51
CA VAL A 350 16.87 -4.87 15.19
C VAL A 350 17.04 -6.38 15.38
N ARG A 351 18.12 -6.94 14.85
CA ARG A 351 18.46 -8.36 14.99
C ARG A 351 18.53 -8.77 16.47
N ALA A 352 19.23 -7.99 17.29
CA ALA A 352 19.32 -8.23 18.72
C ALA A 352 17.93 -8.20 19.39
N GLY A 353 17.11 -7.19 19.08
CA GLY A 353 15.73 -7.10 19.58
C GLY A 353 14.85 -8.28 19.16
N MET A 354 14.91 -8.68 17.90
CA MET A 354 14.22 -9.86 17.37
C MET A 354 14.66 -11.15 18.07
N ALA A 355 15.96 -11.31 18.34
CA ALA A 355 16.51 -12.46 19.03
C ALA A 355 16.03 -12.53 20.49
N MET A 356 16.03 -11.39 21.19
CA MET A 356 15.47 -11.27 22.54
C MET A 356 13.97 -11.58 22.56
N ALA A 357 13.20 -11.08 21.58
CA ALA A 357 11.77 -11.35 21.48
C ALA A 357 11.50 -12.85 21.33
N ARG A 358 12.27 -13.53 20.47
CA ARG A 358 12.22 -15.00 20.35
C ARG A 358 12.60 -15.70 21.66
N ALA A 359 13.68 -15.28 22.32
CA ALA A 359 14.14 -15.88 23.57
C ALA A 359 13.12 -15.76 24.72
N LEU A 360 12.32 -14.71 24.72
CA LEU A 360 11.31 -14.40 25.74
C LEU A 360 9.88 -14.78 25.32
N ASN A 361 9.69 -15.43 24.16
CA ASN A 361 8.38 -15.74 23.58
C ASN A 361 7.44 -14.50 23.47
N ARG A 362 7.93 -13.45 22.81
CA ARG A 362 7.21 -12.17 22.65
C ARG A 362 7.07 -11.76 21.19
N THR A 363 5.99 -11.04 20.91
CA THR A 363 5.79 -10.37 19.63
C THR A 363 6.71 -9.14 19.56
N PHE A 364 7.61 -9.10 18.58
CA PHE A 364 8.54 -8.01 18.37
C PHE A 364 7.84 -6.83 17.68
N VAL A 365 7.87 -5.65 18.29
CA VAL A 365 7.40 -4.42 17.64
C VAL A 365 8.61 -3.76 16.99
N MET A 366 8.59 -3.67 15.67
CA MET A 366 9.66 -3.08 14.87
C MET A 366 9.91 -1.64 15.33
N PRO A 367 11.17 -1.20 15.47
CA PRO A 367 11.44 0.23 15.68
C PRO A 367 11.17 1.00 14.39
N LYS A 368 11.05 2.33 14.51
CA LYS A 368 11.23 3.20 13.34
C LYS A 368 12.66 2.98 12.83
N LEU A 369 12.83 2.98 11.50
CA LEU A 369 14.14 2.98 10.86
C LEU A 369 14.27 4.29 10.09
N GLU A 370 15.47 4.83 9.94
CA GLU A 370 15.68 6.16 9.36
C GLU A 370 16.90 6.17 8.42
N ALA A 371 17.04 7.29 7.71
CA ALA A 371 18.12 7.57 6.77
C ALA A 371 18.21 6.56 5.59
N CYS A 372 17.08 5.97 5.19
CA CYS A 372 16.99 5.26 3.93
C CYS A 372 16.74 6.20 2.77
N ARG A 373 17.49 6.01 1.69
CA ARG A 373 17.25 6.72 0.44
C ARG A 373 17.50 5.73 -0.68
N LEU A 374 16.47 5.48 -1.49
CA LEU A 374 16.64 4.68 -2.70
C LEU A 374 17.42 5.49 -3.74
N PRO A 375 18.25 4.85 -4.58
CA PRO A 375 18.84 5.51 -5.74
C PRO A 375 17.76 6.18 -6.61
N GLY A 376 17.98 7.44 -6.99
CA GLY A 376 16.99 8.23 -7.73
C GLY A 376 16.01 9.03 -6.86
N ALA A 377 16.01 8.86 -5.54
CA ALA A 377 15.19 9.65 -4.60
C ALA A 377 15.93 10.90 -4.09
N GLN A 378 16.66 11.62 -4.95
CA GLN A 378 17.47 12.78 -4.53
C GLN A 378 16.62 13.97 -4.05
N MET A 379 15.33 14.00 -4.38
CA MET A 379 14.43 15.06 -3.92
C MET A 379 13.83 14.77 -2.53
N LEU A 380 14.03 13.57 -2.00
CA LEU A 380 13.51 13.17 -0.69
C LEU A 380 14.38 13.75 0.42
N ASN A 381 13.76 14.58 1.27
CA ASN A 381 14.41 15.16 2.43
C ASN A 381 14.52 14.12 3.56
N LEU A 382 15.69 14.08 4.21
CA LEU A 382 15.95 13.25 5.38
C LEU A 382 15.98 14.11 6.67
N PRO A 383 15.62 13.55 7.83
CA PRO A 383 15.17 12.17 8.05
C PRO A 383 13.68 11.97 7.73
N PHE A 384 13.32 10.76 7.29
CA PHE A 384 11.96 10.24 7.32
C PHE A 384 12.00 8.79 7.80
N VAL A 385 10.84 8.29 8.24
CA VAL A 385 10.72 6.88 8.65
C VAL A 385 10.73 5.99 7.43
N CYS A 386 11.73 5.13 7.36
CA CYS A 386 11.91 4.14 6.34
C CYS A 386 10.79 3.12 6.34
N PRO A 387 10.12 2.95 5.20
CA PRO A 387 9.14 1.89 5.09
C PRO A 387 9.78 0.53 5.27
N MET A 388 9.12 -0.32 6.05
CA MET A 388 9.69 -1.61 6.40
C MET A 388 9.90 -2.50 5.16
N ASP A 389 9.02 -2.41 4.16
CA ASP A 389 9.11 -3.20 2.93
C ASP A 389 10.27 -2.78 2.00
N HIS A 390 10.95 -1.65 2.27
CA HIS A 390 12.19 -1.29 1.58
C HIS A 390 13.41 -1.94 2.23
N ILE A 391 13.32 -2.37 3.49
CA ILE A 391 14.44 -2.88 4.30
C ILE A 391 14.33 -4.38 4.56
N PHE A 392 13.11 -4.88 4.68
CA PHE A 392 12.77 -6.28 4.91
C PHE A 392 11.87 -6.80 3.78
N GLU A 393 11.70 -8.12 3.72
CA GLU A 393 10.78 -8.82 2.82
C GLU A 393 9.56 -9.34 3.62
N PRO A 394 8.47 -8.55 3.75
CA PRO A 394 7.29 -8.93 4.53
C PRO A 394 6.70 -10.29 4.12
N ALA A 395 6.71 -10.61 2.83
CA ALA A 395 6.23 -11.88 2.31
C ALA A 395 7.01 -13.10 2.86
N LEU A 396 8.30 -12.93 3.18
CA LEU A 396 9.10 -13.98 3.83
C LEU A 396 8.88 -13.98 5.35
N MET A 397 8.73 -12.81 5.96
CA MET A 397 8.55 -12.67 7.42
C MET A 397 7.23 -13.27 7.93
N VAL A 398 6.22 -13.42 7.08
CA VAL A 398 4.95 -14.09 7.44
C VAL A 398 5.01 -15.60 7.31
N LEU A 399 6.06 -16.18 6.70
CA LEU A 399 6.20 -17.62 6.56
C LEU A 399 6.55 -18.27 7.91
N PRO A 400 5.90 -19.37 8.32
CA PRO A 400 6.13 -20.00 9.62
C PRO A 400 7.59 -20.37 9.91
N VAL A 401 8.37 -20.69 8.88
CA VAL A 401 9.80 -21.02 9.01
C VAL A 401 10.64 -19.82 9.46
N TYR A 402 10.30 -18.61 9.03
CA TYR A 402 11.02 -17.38 9.36
C TYR A 402 10.30 -16.54 10.42
N ALA A 403 9.11 -16.94 10.84
CA ALA A 403 8.21 -16.15 11.66
C ALA A 403 8.77 -15.96 13.07
N ILE A 404 9.37 -14.80 13.29
CA ILE A 404 9.30 -14.12 14.58
C ILE A 404 7.98 -13.37 14.53
N HIS A 405 7.10 -13.57 15.52
CA HIS A 405 5.88 -12.77 15.59
C HIS A 405 6.25 -11.30 15.67
N TRP A 406 5.76 -10.48 14.75
CA TRP A 406 6.14 -9.08 14.67
C TRP A 406 4.94 -8.15 14.45
N ARG A 407 5.13 -6.86 14.74
CA ARG A 407 4.22 -5.74 14.44
C ARG A 407 5.01 -4.55 13.91
N GLU A 408 4.37 -3.76 13.06
CA GLU A 408 4.91 -2.53 12.49
C GLU A 408 5.26 -1.48 13.54
N HIS A 409 6.10 -0.51 13.18
CA HIS A 409 6.57 0.50 14.11
C HIS A 409 5.48 1.43 14.65
N SER A 410 4.35 1.55 13.94
CA SER A 410 3.20 2.37 14.34
C SER A 410 2.22 1.62 15.25
N PHE A 411 2.49 0.36 15.59
CA PHE A 411 1.54 -0.49 16.31
C PHE A 411 1.02 0.14 17.61
N PHE A 412 1.91 0.69 18.44
CA PHE A 412 1.52 1.35 19.69
C PHE A 412 0.98 2.78 19.51
N ASP A 413 1.19 3.39 18.34
CA ASP A 413 0.59 4.68 17.96
C ASP A 413 -0.85 4.49 17.44
N ASN A 414 -1.21 3.27 17.04
CA ASN A 414 -2.53 2.94 16.53
C ASN A 414 -3.58 3.00 17.65
N PRO A 415 -4.65 3.80 17.53
CA PRO A 415 -5.66 3.95 18.58
C PRO A 415 -6.45 2.66 18.85
N ARG A 416 -6.39 1.67 17.95
CA ARG A 416 -6.98 0.33 18.16
C ARG A 416 -6.09 -0.57 19.00
N ALA A 417 -4.81 -0.24 19.14
CA ALA A 417 -3.93 -0.98 20.03
C ALA A 417 -4.27 -0.65 21.49
N PRO A 418 -4.33 -1.67 22.37
CA PRO A 418 -4.52 -1.46 23.79
C PRO A 418 -3.45 -0.53 24.34
N ALA A 419 -3.84 0.42 25.21
CA ALA A 419 -2.89 1.17 26.00
C ALA A 419 -2.01 0.16 26.78
N THR A 420 -0.71 0.19 26.53
CA THR A 420 0.24 -0.68 27.21
C THR A 420 1.17 0.16 28.06
N HIS A 421 1.24 -0.14 29.35
CA HIS A 421 2.35 0.36 30.17
C HIS A 421 3.61 -0.39 29.75
N ALA A 422 4.59 0.33 29.21
CA ALA A 422 5.92 -0.20 29.01
C ALA A 422 6.65 -0.26 30.36
N ARG A 423 7.45 -1.30 30.56
CA ARG A 423 8.50 -1.28 31.59
C ARG A 423 9.84 -1.38 30.88
N ASP A 424 10.74 -0.48 31.22
CA ASP A 424 12.10 -0.54 30.74
C ASP A 424 12.83 -1.69 31.42
N ILE A 425 13.37 -2.59 30.60
CA ILE A 425 14.33 -3.57 31.08
C ILE A 425 15.71 -2.95 30.92
N VAL A 426 16.26 -2.49 32.03
CA VAL A 426 17.68 -2.16 32.14
C VAL A 426 18.39 -3.39 32.71
N THR A 427 18.85 -4.28 31.84
CA THR A 427 19.70 -5.40 32.24
C THR A 427 21.18 -5.02 32.10
N ALA A 428 21.91 -5.07 33.21
CA ALA A 428 23.38 -5.06 33.22
C ALA A 428 23.95 -6.38 32.67
N PRO A 429 25.29 -6.53 32.58
CA PRO A 429 26.06 -6.73 31.33
C PRO A 429 25.49 -7.76 30.35
N ALA A 430 25.91 -7.64 29.10
CA ALA A 430 25.55 -8.48 27.96
C ALA A 430 25.22 -9.97 28.29
N GLN A 431 24.02 -10.40 27.89
CA GLN A 431 23.27 -11.59 28.31
C GLN A 431 23.10 -12.58 27.15
N THR A 432 23.20 -13.89 27.44
CA THR A 432 22.70 -14.96 26.57
C THR A 432 21.17 -15.10 26.68
N ASP A 433 20.56 -15.91 25.83
CA ASP A 433 19.12 -16.18 25.88
C ASP A 433 18.66 -16.80 27.22
N GLY A 434 19.45 -17.71 27.81
CA GLY A 434 19.19 -18.27 29.14
C GLY A 434 19.25 -17.24 30.26
N GLN A 435 20.31 -16.42 30.27
CA GLN A 435 20.49 -15.35 31.25
C GLN A 435 19.39 -14.28 31.15
N LEU A 436 19.00 -13.89 29.93
CA LEU A 436 17.92 -12.93 29.69
C LEU A 436 16.57 -13.44 30.22
N ARG A 437 16.25 -14.73 30.02
CA ARG A 437 15.05 -15.35 30.59
C ARG A 437 15.06 -15.32 32.11
N GLN A 438 16.21 -15.60 32.72
CA GLN A 438 16.37 -15.55 34.17
C GLN A 438 16.16 -14.12 34.71
N ALA A 439 16.85 -13.13 34.14
CA ALA A 439 16.73 -11.72 34.55
C ALA A 439 15.30 -11.18 34.39
N THR A 440 14.59 -11.59 33.33
CA THR A 440 13.19 -11.21 33.09
C THR A 440 12.25 -11.78 34.15
N ARG A 441 12.50 -13.01 34.63
CA ARG A 441 11.74 -13.61 35.74
C ARG A 441 12.04 -12.94 37.08
N GLU A 442 13.32 -12.75 37.39
CA GLU A 442 13.77 -12.16 38.67
C GLU A 442 13.31 -10.70 38.84
N SER A 443 13.26 -9.93 37.74
CA SER A 443 12.73 -8.56 37.77
C SER A 443 11.19 -8.46 37.83
N GLY A 444 10.48 -9.59 37.69
CA GLY A 444 9.03 -9.64 37.55
C GLY A 444 8.51 -9.10 36.21
N ALA A 445 9.39 -8.93 35.22
CA ALA A 445 9.01 -8.42 33.90
C ALA A 445 8.29 -9.45 33.02
N ALA A 446 8.37 -10.74 33.37
CA ALA A 446 7.69 -11.83 32.65
C ALA A 446 6.17 -11.60 32.52
N GLY A 447 5.50 -11.07 33.56
CA GLY A 447 4.06 -10.81 33.55
C GLY A 447 3.65 -9.48 32.87
N ILE A 448 4.60 -8.71 32.34
CA ILE A 448 4.32 -7.37 31.80
C ILE A 448 3.94 -7.46 30.33
N ARG A 449 2.94 -6.68 29.95
CA ARG A 449 2.42 -6.67 28.57
C ARG A 449 3.42 -6.17 27.54
N ARG A 450 4.24 -5.15 27.86
CA ARG A 450 5.29 -4.60 27.00
C ARG A 450 6.61 -4.46 27.75
N ILE A 451 7.63 -5.12 27.23
CA ILE A 451 9.03 -4.90 27.59
C ILE A 451 9.64 -3.90 26.62
N HIS A 452 10.32 -2.88 27.14
CA HIS A 452 11.10 -1.94 26.34
C HIS A 452 12.58 -2.11 26.65
N VAL A 453 13.42 -2.26 25.63
CA VAL A 453 14.85 -2.52 25.77
C VAL A 453 15.63 -1.38 25.14
N GLN A 454 16.50 -0.76 25.94
CA GLN A 454 17.45 0.25 25.46
C GLN A 454 18.78 -0.42 25.10
N ASN A 455 19.43 0.04 24.04
CA ASN A 455 20.74 -0.45 23.60
C ASN A 455 20.79 -1.98 23.38
N PRO A 456 19.88 -2.55 22.57
CA PRO A 456 19.71 -4.01 22.47
C PRO A 456 20.99 -4.73 22.01
N ALA A 457 21.81 -4.10 21.15
CA ALA A 457 23.07 -4.68 20.69
C ALA A 457 24.14 -4.81 21.79
N ARG A 458 24.07 -3.99 22.86
CA ARG A 458 24.97 -4.10 24.02
C ARG A 458 24.52 -5.18 24.99
N ILE A 459 23.21 -5.46 25.03
CA ILE A 459 22.60 -6.43 25.93
C ILE A 459 22.64 -7.84 25.34
N TRP A 460 22.48 -8.04 24.03
CA TRP A 460 22.42 -9.39 23.46
C TRP A 460 23.80 -9.99 23.19
N LYS A 461 24.09 -11.19 23.72
CA LYS A 461 25.31 -11.97 23.42
C LYS A 461 25.12 -13.13 22.44
N GLY A 462 23.88 -13.54 22.19
CA GLY A 462 23.56 -14.71 21.36
C GLY A 462 22.80 -15.79 22.12
N PHE A 463 22.40 -16.81 21.36
CA PHE A 463 21.81 -18.03 21.93
C PHE A 463 22.91 -18.94 22.52
N GLU A 464 22.64 -19.59 23.65
CA GLU A 464 23.56 -20.57 24.26
C GLU A 464 23.78 -21.79 23.35
N ALA A 465 22.76 -22.17 22.58
CA ALA A 465 22.85 -23.22 21.58
C ALA A 465 23.32 -22.65 20.24
N GLU A 466 24.48 -23.12 19.77
CA GLU A 466 25.08 -22.68 18.50
C GLU A 466 24.15 -22.94 17.29
N SER A 467 23.42 -24.05 17.28
CA SER A 467 22.44 -24.34 16.22
C SER A 467 21.29 -23.33 16.20
N ALA A 468 20.83 -22.86 17.37
CA ALA A 468 19.78 -21.85 17.45
C ALA A 468 20.28 -20.49 16.94
N GLU A 469 21.52 -20.11 17.28
CA GLU A 469 22.17 -18.90 16.77
C GLU A 469 22.32 -18.97 15.24
N ALA A 470 22.83 -20.08 14.71
CA ALA A 470 23.01 -20.26 13.27
C ALA A 470 21.69 -20.21 12.51
N THR A 471 20.65 -20.92 12.97
CA THR A 471 19.32 -20.88 12.36
C THR A 471 18.72 -19.47 12.44
N PHE A 472 18.83 -18.79 13.57
CA PHE A 472 18.31 -17.43 13.71
C PHE A 472 19.03 -16.45 12.78
N GLN A 473 20.36 -16.55 12.67
CA GLN A 473 21.17 -15.74 11.78
C GLN A 473 20.77 -15.92 10.31
N ASP A 474 20.66 -17.17 9.84
CA ASP A 474 20.23 -17.47 8.47
C ASP A 474 18.83 -16.90 8.19
N HIS A 475 17.88 -17.10 9.11
CA HIS A 475 16.51 -16.59 8.96
C HIS A 475 16.48 -15.05 8.90
N PHE A 476 17.22 -14.38 9.79
CA PHE A 476 17.31 -12.93 9.80
C PHE A 476 17.87 -12.37 8.49
N LEU A 477 18.94 -12.97 7.96
CA LEU A 477 19.56 -12.52 6.70
C LEU A 477 18.65 -12.74 5.49
N ARG A 478 17.84 -13.82 5.47
CA ARG A 478 16.91 -14.12 4.37
C ARG A 478 15.73 -13.18 4.29
N VAL A 479 15.32 -12.58 5.41
CA VAL A 479 14.18 -11.64 5.43
C VAL A 479 14.59 -10.19 5.17
N LEU A 480 15.88 -9.91 4.94
CA LEU A 480 16.34 -8.58 4.53
C LEU A 480 16.01 -8.33 3.06
N GLY A 481 15.54 -7.13 2.77
CA GLY A 481 15.18 -6.67 1.43
C GLY A 481 16.40 -6.35 0.55
N VAL A 482 16.10 -6.02 -0.70
CA VAL A 482 17.08 -5.56 -1.68
C VAL A 482 17.08 -4.03 -1.72
N TRP A 483 18.25 -3.41 -1.52
CA TRP A 483 18.33 -1.96 -1.47
C TRP A 483 18.30 -1.29 -2.86
N CYS A 484 18.88 -1.92 -3.88
CA CYS A 484 18.91 -1.33 -5.22
C CYS A 484 18.71 -2.35 -6.35
N CYS A 485 17.77 -2.05 -7.23
CA CYS A 485 17.61 -2.63 -8.55
C CYS A 485 18.33 -1.73 -9.57
N SER A 486 19.64 -1.88 -9.80
CA SER A 486 20.30 -1.10 -10.86
C SER A 486 19.99 -1.71 -12.23
N PRO A 487 19.42 -0.95 -13.18
CA PRO A 487 19.37 -1.33 -14.59
C PRO A 487 20.65 -0.91 -15.34
N VAL A 488 21.65 -0.33 -14.66
CA VAL A 488 22.90 0.12 -15.28
C VAL A 488 23.94 -0.98 -15.10
N GLU A 489 24.47 -1.47 -16.22
CA GLU A 489 25.56 -2.48 -16.36
C GLU A 489 26.81 -2.24 -15.49
N LYS A 490 26.90 -1.12 -14.78
CA LYS A 490 28.07 -0.68 -14.01
C LYS A 490 28.02 -0.98 -12.51
N HIS A 491 26.86 -1.30 -11.93
CA HIS A 491 26.78 -1.62 -10.50
C HIS A 491 25.96 -2.89 -10.24
N PRO A 492 26.50 -3.86 -9.49
CA PRO A 492 25.76 -5.05 -9.12
C PRO A 492 24.61 -4.70 -8.17
N VAL A 493 23.58 -5.55 -8.14
CA VAL A 493 22.48 -5.49 -7.17
C VAL A 493 23.10 -5.57 -5.76
N ILE A 494 23.00 -4.50 -4.99
CA ILE A 494 23.46 -4.48 -3.59
C ILE A 494 22.28 -4.90 -2.71
N GLN A 495 22.45 -6.01 -2.00
CA GLN A 495 21.50 -6.49 -0.99
C GLN A 495 21.96 -6.07 0.41
N TYR A 496 21.00 -5.78 1.30
CA TYR A 496 21.34 -5.46 2.69
C TYR A 496 22.07 -6.61 3.37
N ARG A 497 21.71 -7.86 3.07
CA ARG A 497 22.38 -9.05 3.62
C ARG A 497 23.88 -9.08 3.29
N ASP A 498 24.25 -8.72 2.06
CA ASP A 498 25.63 -8.81 1.60
C ASP A 498 26.47 -7.72 2.27
N TRP A 499 25.93 -6.50 2.38
CA TRP A 499 26.58 -5.40 3.09
C TRP A 499 26.68 -5.65 4.61
N TYR A 500 25.63 -6.22 5.20
CA TYR A 500 25.58 -6.58 6.63
C TYR A 500 26.74 -7.51 7.01
N LEU A 501 27.04 -8.49 6.14
CA LEU A 501 28.10 -9.48 6.35
C LEU A 501 29.53 -8.96 6.12
N ARG A 502 29.70 -7.80 5.46
CA ARG A 502 31.03 -7.24 5.19
C ARG A 502 31.74 -6.77 6.44
N THR A 503 33.06 -7.00 6.48
CA THR A 503 33.95 -6.32 7.43
C THR A 503 34.05 -4.82 7.12
N PRO A 504 34.47 -3.97 8.07
CA PRO A 504 34.70 -2.55 7.81
C PRO A 504 35.64 -2.29 6.62
N GLU A 505 36.66 -3.13 6.42
CA GLU A 505 37.58 -3.04 5.28
C GLU A 505 36.89 -3.34 3.95
N GLN A 506 36.03 -4.36 3.92
CA GLN A 506 35.26 -4.75 2.72
C GLN A 506 34.19 -3.72 2.33
N ARG A 507 33.80 -2.84 3.25
CA ARG A 507 32.83 -1.74 2.99
C ARG A 507 33.47 -0.51 2.35
N GLN A 508 34.80 -0.50 2.18
CA GLN A 508 35.49 0.60 1.50
C GLN A 508 35.17 0.65 0.00
N THR A 509 34.81 -0.49 -0.62
CA THR A 509 34.41 -0.57 -2.04
C THR A 509 32.94 -1.00 -2.19
N LEU A 510 32.31 -0.58 -3.30
CA LEU A 510 30.92 -0.89 -3.63
C LEU A 510 30.77 -2.12 -4.54
N ASP A 511 31.86 -2.88 -4.76
CA ASP A 511 31.87 -4.04 -5.64
C ASP A 511 30.97 -5.16 -5.11
N ALA A 512 30.41 -6.00 -5.98
CA ALA A 512 29.67 -7.20 -5.57
C ALA A 512 30.60 -8.19 -4.89
N ILE A 513 30.04 -9.02 -4.00
CA ILE A 513 30.71 -10.24 -3.60
C ILE A 513 30.43 -11.28 -4.69
N GLU A 514 31.45 -11.69 -5.44
CA GLU A 514 31.37 -12.94 -6.21
C GLU A 514 31.29 -14.11 -5.23
N GLY A 515 30.20 -14.89 -5.29
CA GLY A 515 30.18 -16.24 -4.72
C GLY A 515 29.69 -16.41 -3.27
N VAL A 516 28.62 -15.73 -2.84
CA VAL A 516 27.86 -16.18 -1.65
C VAL A 516 26.57 -16.87 -2.14
N PRO A 517 26.32 -18.14 -1.76
CA PRO A 517 25.23 -18.96 -2.31
C PRO A 517 23.82 -18.46 -2.00
#